data_AF-A0A932Q7I0-F1
#
_entry.id   AF-A0A932Q7I0-F1
#
_cell.length_a   1.000
_cell.length_b   1.000
_cell.length_c   1.000
_cell.angle_alpha   90.00
_cell.angle_beta   90.00
_cell.angle_gamma   90.00
#
_symmetry.space_group_name_H-M   'P 1'
#
loop_
_entity.id
_entity.type
_entity.pdbx_description
1 polymer ?
#
loop_
_entity_poly.entity_id
_entity_poly.type
_entity_poly.pdbx_seq_one_letter_code
_entity_poly.pdbx_strand_id
1 'polypeptide(L)'
;MNPVTPESPESKDKWIKSIAIGGNMMATTIYAPALIEDARQRHKLGRTETRALGEALMASLLLASTCRSGERVSLSIKGDKFLKQCIADANPNGTVRGFVIAKELDSDIDIEMGPWQHGL
;
A
#
# COMPACT_ATOMS: atom_id res chain seq x y z
N MET A 1 10.33 19.25 -23.39
CA MET A 1 10.01 18.37 -22.24
C MET A 1 9.72 17.01 -22.83
N ASN A 2 10.66 16.06 -22.76
CA ASN A 2 10.50 14.77 -23.43
C ASN A 2 9.49 13.89 -22.66
N PRO A 3 8.51 13.27 -23.32
CA PRO A 3 7.62 12.32 -22.68
C PRO A 3 8.44 11.08 -22.29
N VAL A 4 8.35 10.67 -21.02
CA VAL A 4 8.91 9.39 -20.57
C VAL A 4 8.02 8.29 -21.14
N THR A 5 8.48 7.63 -22.20
CA THR A 5 7.85 6.42 -22.73
C THR A 5 7.86 5.33 -21.65
N PRO A 6 6.75 4.65 -21.35
CA PRO A 6 6.76 3.53 -20.41
C PRO A 6 7.45 2.35 -21.07
N GLU A 7 8.70 2.09 -20.69
CA GLU A 7 9.41 0.85 -21.02
C GLU A 7 8.63 -0.38 -20.50
N SER A 8 8.55 -1.41 -21.34
CA SER A 8 7.81 -2.66 -21.14
C SER A 8 8.58 -3.67 -20.23
N PRO A 9 8.05 -4.86 -19.97
CA PRO A 9 7.62 -5.36 -18.67
C PRO A 9 8.72 -6.15 -17.91
N GLU A 10 9.86 -5.54 -17.62
CA GLU A 10 10.64 -5.95 -16.43
C GLU A 10 10.24 -5.04 -15.27
N SER A 11 9.07 -5.35 -14.71
CA SER A 11 8.34 -4.55 -13.72
C SER A 11 9.03 -4.57 -12.35
N LYS A 12 10.27 -4.05 -12.26
CA LYS A 12 10.90 -3.74 -10.99
C LYS A 12 10.05 -2.71 -10.24
N ASP A 13 10.00 -2.87 -8.92
CA ASP A 13 9.36 -1.89 -8.05
C ASP A 13 10.11 -0.54 -8.15
N LYS A 14 9.36 0.55 -8.26
CA LYS A 14 9.86 1.92 -8.47
C LYS A 14 9.32 2.85 -7.40
N TRP A 15 10.20 3.72 -6.92
CA TRP A 15 9.86 4.84 -6.07
C TRP A 15 10.44 6.12 -6.66
N ILE A 16 9.57 7.02 -7.09
CA ILE A 16 9.92 8.22 -7.83
C ILE A 16 9.46 9.43 -7.03
N LYS A 17 10.36 10.40 -6.83
CA LYS A 17 10.04 11.72 -6.29
C LYS A 17 10.17 12.75 -7.40
N SER A 18 9.14 13.56 -7.58
CA SER A 18 9.06 14.59 -8.61
C SER A 18 8.78 15.94 -7.96
N ILE A 19 9.36 17.00 -8.50
CA ILE A 19 9.13 18.38 -8.06
C ILE A 19 8.67 19.22 -9.26
N ALA A 20 7.68 20.08 -9.05
CA ALA A 20 7.19 20.98 -10.08
C ALA A 20 8.26 22.03 -10.43
N ILE A 21 8.23 22.48 -11.69
CA ILE A 21 9.06 23.58 -12.15
C ILE A 21 8.65 24.83 -11.37
N GLY A 22 9.55 25.37 -10.55
CA GLY A 22 9.26 26.46 -9.60
C GLY A 22 9.22 26.04 -8.13
N GLY A 23 9.31 24.75 -7.81
CA GLY A 23 9.55 24.25 -6.45
C GLY A 23 8.38 24.36 -5.47
N ASN A 24 7.18 24.70 -5.94
CA ASN A 24 5.98 24.91 -5.11
C ASN A 24 5.19 23.62 -4.81
N MET A 25 5.44 22.54 -5.55
CA MET A 25 4.74 21.27 -5.39
C MET A 25 5.70 20.10 -5.53
N MET A 26 5.49 19.07 -4.70
CA MET A 26 6.20 17.80 -4.77
C MET A 26 5.18 16.67 -4.91
N ALA A 27 5.50 15.67 -5.73
CA ALA A 27 4.73 14.46 -5.88
C ALA A 27 5.63 13.24 -5.68
N THR A 28 5.14 12.25 -4.94
CA THR A 28 5.80 10.96 -4.77
C THR A 28 4.93 9.89 -5.41
N THR A 29 5.52 9.11 -6.32
CA THR A 29 4.85 7.99 -7.00
C THR A 29 5.55 6.70 -6.61
N ILE A 30 4.76 5.69 -6.23
CA ILE A 30 5.23 4.36 -5.86
C ILE A 30 4.51 3.34 -6.73
N TYR A 31 5.28 2.46 -7.35
CA TYR A 31 4.79 1.36 -8.16
C TYR A 31 5.51 0.10 -7.71
N ALA A 32 4.83 -0.77 -6.97
CA ALA A 32 5.48 -1.93 -6.37
C ALA A 32 4.65 -3.23 -6.46
N PRO A 33 4.29 -3.71 -7.67
CA PRO A 33 3.50 -4.93 -7.82
C PRO A 33 4.25 -6.18 -7.36
N ALA A 34 5.59 -6.23 -7.49
CA ALA A 34 6.37 -7.40 -7.09
C ALA A 34 6.39 -7.54 -5.57
N LEU A 35 6.59 -6.43 -4.84
CA LEU A 35 6.43 -6.38 -3.38
C LEU A 35 5.08 -6.93 -2.90
N ILE A 36 3.97 -6.51 -3.54
CA ILE A 36 2.63 -6.94 -3.13
C ILE A 36 2.42 -8.43 -3.42
N GLU A 37 2.89 -8.92 -4.56
CA GLU A 37 2.79 -10.34 -4.90
C GLU A 37 3.65 -11.21 -3.96
N ASP A 38 4.86 -10.76 -3.62
CA ASP A 38 5.72 -11.39 -2.62
C ASP A 38 5.03 -11.46 -1.26
N ALA A 39 4.42 -10.37 -0.81
CA ALA A 39 3.68 -10.33 0.45
C ALA A 39 2.49 -11.30 0.43
N ARG A 40 1.73 -11.35 -0.66
CA ARG A 40 0.62 -12.29 -0.84
C ARG A 40 1.09 -13.75 -0.72
N GLN A 41 2.18 -14.11 -1.40
CA GLN A 41 2.71 -15.47 -1.38
C GLN A 41 3.25 -15.86 0.00
N ARG A 42 4.04 -14.98 0.63
CA ARG A 42 4.64 -15.23 1.95
C ARG A 42 3.59 -15.36 3.05
N HIS A 43 2.56 -14.53 3.02
CA HIS A 43 1.49 -14.52 4.02
C HIS A 43 0.29 -15.41 3.66
N LYS A 44 0.32 -16.08 2.50
CA LYS A 44 -0.77 -16.93 1.97
C LYS A 44 -2.13 -16.22 1.95
N LEU A 45 -2.14 -14.97 1.49
CA LEU A 45 -3.32 -14.11 1.55
C LEU A 45 -4.31 -14.40 0.43
N GLY A 46 -5.60 -14.27 0.75
CA GLY A 46 -6.69 -14.18 -0.19
C GLY A 46 -6.81 -12.78 -0.81
N ARG A 47 -7.81 -12.60 -1.69
CA ARG A 47 -7.98 -11.36 -2.49
C ARG A 47 -8.17 -10.11 -1.63
N THR A 48 -9.06 -10.17 -0.65
CA THR A 48 -9.41 -9.04 0.21
C THR A 48 -8.24 -8.61 1.10
N GLU A 49 -7.54 -9.58 1.68
CA GLU A 49 -6.40 -9.33 2.56
C GLU A 49 -5.20 -8.80 1.78
N THR A 50 -4.97 -9.33 0.57
CA THR A 50 -3.93 -8.83 -0.34
C THR A 50 -4.15 -7.37 -0.68
N ARG A 51 -5.39 -7.00 -1.03
CA ARG A 51 -5.74 -5.62 -1.35
C ARG A 51 -5.47 -4.69 -0.17
N ALA A 52 -5.95 -5.04 1.02
CA ALA A 52 -5.79 -4.19 2.18
C ALA A 52 -4.34 -4.10 2.67
N LEU A 53 -3.59 -5.20 2.65
CA LEU A 53 -2.17 -5.17 2.93
C LEU A 53 -1.45 -4.29 1.89
N GLY A 54 -1.79 -4.44 0.62
CA GLY A 54 -1.20 -3.63 -0.45
C GLY A 54 -1.45 -2.14 -0.28
N GLU A 55 -2.69 -1.75 -0.01
CA GLU A 55 -3.06 -0.35 0.27
C GLU A 55 -2.30 0.19 1.49
N ALA A 56 -2.18 -0.58 2.57
CA ALA A 56 -1.45 -0.18 3.77
C ALA A 56 0.07 -0.07 3.56
N LEU A 57 0.67 -0.97 2.78
CA LEU A 57 2.09 -0.92 2.42
C LEU A 57 2.38 0.31 1.55
N MET A 58 1.53 0.59 0.55
CA MET A 58 1.68 1.78 -0.29
C MET A 58 1.50 3.07 0.51
N ALA A 59 0.48 3.14 1.38
CA ALA A 59 0.25 4.28 2.25
C ALA A 59 1.43 4.53 3.20
N SER A 60 1.95 3.49 3.84
CA SER A 60 3.09 3.62 4.76
C SER A 60 4.36 4.07 4.02
N LEU A 61 4.64 3.56 2.82
CA LEU A 61 5.76 4.01 2.00
C LEU A 61 5.60 5.47 1.55
N LEU A 62 4.39 5.89 1.15
CA LEU A 62 4.11 7.28 0.78
C LEU A 62 4.34 8.23 1.97
N LEU A 63 3.91 7.85 3.17
CA LEU A 63 4.16 8.62 4.39
C LEU A 63 5.66 8.63 4.75
N ALA A 64 6.33 7.49 4.66
CA ALA A 64 7.77 7.41 4.89
C ALA A 64 8.58 8.23 3.86
N SER A 65 8.00 8.57 2.71
CA SER A 65 8.64 9.43 1.70
C SER A 65 8.95 10.83 2.21
N THR A 66 8.19 11.33 3.19
CA THR A 66 8.36 12.67 3.77
C THR A 66 9.24 12.69 5.01
N CYS A 67 9.60 11.50 5.54
CA CYS A 67 10.42 11.36 6.73
C CYS A 67 11.91 11.57 6.44
N ARG A 68 12.67 11.97 7.47
CA ARG A 68 14.13 12.07 7.41
C ARG A 68 14.79 10.71 7.63
N SER A 69 16.05 10.60 7.21
CA SER A 69 16.84 9.39 7.48
C SER A 69 16.89 9.09 8.98
N GLY A 70 16.66 7.83 9.36
CA GLY A 70 16.59 7.40 10.76
C GLY A 70 15.20 7.45 11.39
N GLU A 71 14.23 8.09 10.74
CA GLU A 71 12.82 8.03 11.16
C GLU A 71 12.12 6.81 10.55
N ARG A 72 10.98 6.43 11.13
CA ARG A 72 10.15 5.33 10.67
C ARG A 72 8.68 5.69 10.82
N VAL A 73 7.87 5.24 9.87
CA VAL A 73 6.41 5.29 9.96
C VAL A 73 5.89 3.91 10.31
N SER A 74 5.05 3.84 11.33
CA SER A 74 4.26 2.64 11.66
C SER A 74 2.77 3.01 11.49
N LEU A 75 2.12 2.41 10.52
CA LEU A 75 0.70 2.58 10.21
C LEU A 75 -0.08 1.39 10.74
N SER A 76 -1.16 1.64 11.50
CA SER A 76 -2.11 0.61 11.90
C SER A 76 -3.53 1.01 11.56
N ILE A 77 -4.19 0.15 10.78
CA ILE A 77 -5.58 0.31 10.36
C ILE A 77 -6.37 -0.80 11.04
N LYS A 78 -7.41 -0.43 11.80
CA LYS A 78 -8.33 -1.39 12.42
C LYS A 78 -9.65 -1.37 11.67
N GLY A 79 -10.22 -2.55 11.46
CA GLY A 79 -11.51 -2.72 10.82
C GLY A 79 -12.37 -3.72 11.59
N ASP A 80 -13.68 -3.61 11.42
CA ASP A 80 -14.62 -4.45 12.17
C ASP A 80 -15.26 -5.55 11.31
N LYS A 81 -15.30 -5.37 9.99
CA LYS A 81 -15.99 -6.28 9.05
C LYS A 81 -15.05 -7.25 8.34
N PHE A 82 -14.37 -6.79 7.30
CA PHE A 82 -13.62 -7.67 6.41
C PHE A 82 -12.23 -8.06 6.95
N LEU A 83 -11.67 -7.24 7.83
CA LEU A 83 -10.30 -7.35 8.34
C LEU A 83 -10.28 -6.85 9.77
N LYS A 84 -9.62 -7.57 10.69
CA LYS A 84 -9.51 -7.13 12.09
C LYS A 84 -8.50 -6.00 12.23
N GLN A 85 -7.33 -6.16 11.63
CA GLN A 85 -6.27 -5.16 11.70
C GLN A 85 -5.25 -5.35 10.57
N CYS A 86 -4.74 -4.26 10.04
CA CYS A 86 -3.57 -4.22 9.17
C CYS A 86 -2.49 -3.37 9.83
N ILE A 87 -1.26 -3.86 9.83
CA ILE A 87 -0.09 -3.16 10.40
C ILE A 87 0.99 -3.12 9.33
N ALA A 88 1.52 -1.93 9.06
CA ALA A 88 2.58 -1.71 8.09
C ALA A 88 3.63 -0.74 8.66
N ASP A 89 4.90 -1.12 8.54
CA ASP A 89 6.04 -0.34 8.97
C ASP A 89 6.88 0.00 7.73
N ALA A 90 7.15 1.28 7.51
CA ALA A 90 7.95 1.76 6.40
C ALA A 90 9.07 2.69 6.87
N ASN A 91 10.24 2.54 6.26
CA ASN A 91 11.38 3.42 6.46
C ASN A 91 11.60 4.29 5.21
N PRO A 92 12.20 5.49 5.34
CA PRO A 92 12.53 6.37 4.22
C PRO A 92 13.50 5.77 3.19
N ASN A 93 14.17 4.65 3.52
CA ASN A 93 15.06 3.91 2.62
C ASN A 93 14.33 2.94 1.67
N GLY A 94 13.00 2.81 1.79
CA GLY A 94 12.17 1.99 0.91
C GLY A 94 11.96 0.57 1.42
N THR A 95 12.52 0.25 2.59
CA THR A 95 12.19 -1.00 3.28
C THR A 95 10.82 -0.87 3.93
N VAL A 96 9.99 -1.88 3.69
CA VAL A 96 8.65 -1.97 4.26
C VAL A 96 8.38 -3.40 4.70
N ARG A 97 7.60 -3.53 5.76
CA ARG A 97 7.07 -4.80 6.23
C ARG A 97 5.66 -4.58 6.72
N GLY A 98 4.85 -5.63 6.71
CA GLY A 98 3.51 -5.53 7.25
C GLY A 98 2.85 -6.90 7.34
N PHE A 99 1.74 -6.94 8.06
CA PHE A 99 0.90 -8.10 8.14
C PHE A 99 -0.55 -7.69 8.35
N VAL A 100 -1.44 -8.57 7.94
CA VAL A 100 -2.87 -8.45 8.17
C VAL A 100 -3.27 -9.51 9.18
N ILE A 101 -4.14 -9.13 10.11
CA ILE A 101 -4.87 -10.04 10.97
C ILE A 101 -6.24 -10.21 10.32
N ALA A 102 -6.42 -11.35 9.66
CA ALA A 102 -7.69 -11.76 9.11
C ALA A 102 -8.72 -11.91 10.24
N LYS A 103 -9.96 -11.55 9.95
CA LYS A 103 -11.09 -11.92 10.79
C LYS A 103 -11.58 -13.28 10.29
N GLU A 104 -11.87 -14.20 11.20
CA GLU A 104 -12.60 -15.41 10.85
C GLU A 104 -13.97 -14.95 10.34
N LEU A 105 -14.20 -15.11 9.03
CA LEU A 105 -15.41 -14.64 8.37
C LEU A 105 -16.56 -15.49 8.90
N ASP A 106 -17.45 -14.88 9.70
CA ASP A 106 -18.75 -15.46 9.94
C ASP A 106 -19.52 -15.46 8.60
N SER A 107 -20.26 -16.51 8.29
CA SER A 107 -20.75 -16.83 6.92
C SER A 107 -21.72 -15.81 6.31
N ASP A 108 -22.06 -14.76 7.05
CA ASP A 108 -23.11 -13.79 6.72
C ASP A 108 -22.58 -12.48 6.12
N ILE A 109 -21.32 -12.44 5.67
CA ILE A 109 -20.72 -11.24 5.08
C ILE A 109 -21.06 -11.19 3.59
N ASP A 110 -22.02 -10.32 3.26
CA ASP A 110 -22.36 -10.02 1.86
C ASP A 110 -21.18 -9.31 1.18
N ILE A 111 -20.59 -10.00 0.20
CA ILE A 111 -19.43 -9.54 -0.57
C ILE A 111 -19.82 -8.47 -1.61
N GLU A 112 -21.12 -8.26 -1.85
CA GLU A 112 -21.62 -7.14 -2.66
C GLU A 112 -21.71 -5.82 -1.88
N MET A 113 -21.63 -5.87 -0.54
CA MET A 113 -21.54 -4.66 0.27
C MET A 113 -20.14 -4.04 0.18
N GLY A 114 -20.02 -2.96 -0.59
CA GLY A 114 -18.85 -2.08 -0.54
C GLY A 114 -18.59 -1.53 0.88
N PRO A 115 -17.39 -1.00 1.15
CA PRO A 115 -16.99 -0.51 2.49
C PRO A 115 -17.88 0.60 3.07
N TRP A 116 -18.79 1.15 2.26
CA TRP A 116 -19.69 2.25 2.61
C TRP A 116 -21.16 1.85 2.81
N GLN A 117 -21.49 0.56 2.78
CA GLN A 117 -22.83 -0.02 3.04
C GLN A 117 -23.99 0.43 2.11
N HIS A 118 -23.92 1.57 1.41
CA HIS A 118 -24.79 1.97 0.31
C HIS A 118 -24.10 3.05 -0.57
N GLY A 119 -24.45 3.08 -1.86
CA GLY A 119 -24.27 4.28 -2.68
C GLY A 119 -25.15 5.42 -2.14
N LEU A 120 -24.78 6.65 -2.47
CA LEU A 120 -25.61 7.84 -2.25
C LEU A 120 -27.07 7.62 -2.68
#